data_AF-A0A1W9UFA3-F1
#
_entry.id   AF-A0A1W9UFA3-F1
#
_cell.length_a   1.000
_cell.length_b   1.000
_cell.length_c   1.000
_cell.angle_alpha   90.00
_cell.angle_beta   90.00
_cell.angle_gamma   90.00
#
_symmetry.space_group_name_H-M   'P 1'
#
loop_
_entity.id
_entity.type
_entity.pdbx_description
1 polymer ?
#
loop_
_entity_poly.entity_id
_entity_poly.type
_entity_poly.pdbx_seq_one_letter_code
_entity_poly.pdbx_strand_id
1 'polypeptide(L)'
;MEVDMAFSKRAEIIKRIQELRDSKVVTYFTSDRGTFPPGFPLPALTAQLATEAQLFLYDQLRSLGKTDNLDLFLYTRGGQVDSVWPLVSIFREYALEQFNVLVPFRAHSAGTLICLGADRVVMGEAAELSPVDPTTGNQFNPLDEVNNHTRKGISVEDVISYMELAQDTNKVGLENPDHILEVFRRLAEEVHPIALGNVNRAHTQIRILADKLLRLHLDEVKEQARIEQIVEYLTKALYSHTHAFNRTEMKEILGTDIVVDAKEEEQELLWQLYEEYAQVLQLRHVFCADSLAVSDQSRQELGINGGFIETEGQSFVFHSQCQINLASKIPQGVQIQIPSGQPMPLIPGLPVNIDVKVLSIGWEINEEGV
;
A
#
# COMPACT_ATOMS: atom_id res chain seq x y z
N MET A 1 -10.52 27.34 10.43
CA MET A 1 -11.99 27.25 10.33
C MET A 1 -12.44 26.26 9.26
N GLU A 2 -11.69 26.06 8.16
CA GLU A 2 -11.93 24.94 7.22
C GLU A 2 -11.42 23.58 7.71
N VAL A 3 -10.35 23.57 8.53
CA VAL A 3 -9.68 22.32 8.96
C VAL A 3 -10.55 21.47 9.91
N ASP A 4 -11.24 22.09 10.87
CA ASP A 4 -12.14 21.43 11.85
C ASP A 4 -13.40 20.78 11.20
N MET A 5 -13.69 21.08 9.93
CA MET A 5 -14.87 20.61 9.20
C MET A 5 -14.61 19.33 8.39
N ALA A 6 -13.34 18.98 8.11
CA ALA A 6 -13.02 17.89 7.19
C ALA A 6 -13.33 16.52 7.80
N PHE A 7 -12.85 16.24 9.02
CA PHE A 7 -13.23 15.02 9.74
C PHE A 7 -14.73 14.96 10.01
N SER A 8 -15.36 16.06 10.44
CA SER A 8 -16.81 16.10 10.72
C SER A 8 -17.65 15.64 9.51
N LYS A 9 -17.27 16.07 8.30
CA LYS A 9 -17.93 15.66 7.06
C LYS A 9 -17.69 14.18 6.73
N ARG A 10 -16.46 13.67 6.91
CA ARG A 10 -16.15 12.24 6.73
C ARG A 10 -16.90 11.38 7.74
N ALA A 11 -16.96 11.79 9.00
CA ALA A 11 -17.72 11.11 10.05
C ALA A 11 -19.22 11.02 9.73
N GLU A 12 -19.81 12.08 9.16
CA GLU A 12 -21.20 12.06 8.68
C GLU A 12 -21.41 11.05 7.55
N ILE A 13 -20.49 10.99 6.57
CA ILE A 13 -20.57 10.01 5.47
C ILE A 13 -20.39 8.58 6.01
N ILE A 14 -19.42 8.36 6.89
CA ILE A 14 -19.20 7.07 7.57
C ILE A 14 -20.48 6.63 8.27
N LYS A 15 -21.13 7.53 9.03
CA LYS A 15 -22.39 7.24 9.70
C LYS A 15 -23.51 6.85 8.74
N ARG A 16 -23.63 7.53 7.59
CA ARG A 16 -24.62 7.18 6.56
C ARG A 16 -24.35 5.80 5.95
N ILE A 17 -23.09 5.42 5.76
CA ILE A 17 -22.72 4.07 5.30
C ILE A 17 -23.14 3.03 6.36
N GLN A 18 -22.88 3.28 7.65
CA GLN A 18 -23.30 2.41 8.76
C GLN A 18 -24.82 2.21 8.79
N GLU A 19 -25.59 3.30 8.65
CA GLU A 19 -27.05 3.26 8.62
C GLU A 19 -27.60 2.46 7.42
N LEU A 20 -26.99 2.64 6.24
CA LEU A 20 -27.39 1.94 5.02
C LEU A 20 -27.12 0.42 5.09
N ARG A 21 -26.01 0.04 5.73
CA ARG A 21 -25.52 -1.35 5.76
C ARG A 21 -25.86 -2.12 7.03
N ASP A 22 -26.42 -1.44 8.04
CA ASP A 22 -26.63 -2.00 9.38
C ASP A 22 -25.34 -2.63 9.95
N SER A 23 -24.26 -1.84 9.89
CA SER A 23 -22.91 -2.25 10.26
C SER A 23 -22.16 -1.14 11.00
N LYS A 24 -21.05 -1.49 11.65
CA LYS A 24 -20.03 -0.50 12.05
C LYS A 24 -18.96 -0.39 10.99
N VAL A 25 -18.45 0.82 10.77
CA VAL A 25 -17.45 1.10 9.73
C VAL A 25 -16.18 1.61 10.38
N VAL A 26 -15.05 0.97 10.06
CA VAL A 26 -13.71 1.48 10.31
C VAL A 26 -13.07 1.79 8.97
N THR A 27 -12.51 2.99 8.80
CA THR A 27 -11.74 3.35 7.61
C THR A 27 -10.26 3.09 7.84
N TYR A 28 -9.58 2.51 6.87
CA TYR A 28 -8.13 2.53 6.76
C TYR A 28 -7.72 2.99 5.36
N PHE A 29 -7.19 4.21 5.28
CA PHE A 29 -6.88 4.90 4.04
C PHE A 29 -5.40 5.30 4.01
N THR A 30 -4.64 4.87 3.01
CA THR A 30 -3.22 5.25 2.85
C THR A 30 -3.00 6.03 1.56
N SER A 31 -2.23 7.12 1.64
CA SER A 31 -1.90 7.97 0.50
C SER A 31 -1.05 7.24 -0.55
N ASP A 32 -1.34 7.48 -1.82
CA ASP A 32 -0.54 7.05 -2.96
C ASP A 32 -0.09 8.22 -3.86
N ARG A 33 0.07 9.39 -3.26
CA ARG A 33 0.47 10.60 -3.97
C ARG A 33 1.89 10.48 -4.51
N GLY A 34 2.01 10.27 -5.82
CA GLY A 34 3.30 10.22 -6.51
C GLY A 34 4.07 11.54 -6.46
N THR A 35 5.37 11.47 -6.75
CA THR A 35 6.27 12.62 -6.81
C THR A 35 6.83 12.87 -8.20
N PHE A 36 7.19 14.12 -8.50
CA PHE A 36 8.03 14.49 -9.63
C PHE A 36 9.27 15.24 -9.12
N PRO A 37 10.50 14.77 -9.40
CA PRO A 37 10.80 13.51 -10.09
C PRO A 37 10.29 12.28 -9.30
N PRO A 38 10.06 11.14 -9.97
CA PRO A 38 9.63 9.91 -9.31
C PRO A 38 10.62 9.47 -8.23
N GLY A 39 10.12 8.97 -7.11
CA GLY A 39 10.95 8.47 -6.01
C GLY A 39 11.62 9.55 -5.16
N PHE A 40 11.13 10.80 -5.22
CA PHE A 40 11.62 11.85 -4.34
C PHE A 40 11.36 11.44 -2.87
N PRO A 41 12.38 11.47 -1.98
CA PRO A 41 12.32 10.84 -0.67
C PRO A 41 11.59 11.72 0.35
N LEU A 42 10.28 11.88 0.15
CA LEU A 42 9.40 12.61 1.05
C LEU A 42 8.40 11.63 1.69
N PRO A 43 8.55 11.32 2.99
CA PRO A 43 7.70 10.34 3.67
C PRO A 43 6.23 10.74 3.70
N ALA A 44 5.37 9.78 4.07
CA ALA A 44 3.91 9.91 4.16
C ALA A 44 3.16 10.12 2.82
N LEU A 45 3.79 10.68 1.78
CA LEU A 45 3.15 10.81 0.46
C LEU A 45 2.70 9.47 -0.15
N THR A 46 3.48 8.41 0.06
CA THR A 46 3.19 7.05 -0.39
C THR A 46 3.17 6.09 0.81
N ALA A 47 2.26 6.35 1.74
CA ALA A 47 2.09 5.49 2.92
C ALA A 47 1.63 4.09 2.51
N GLN A 48 2.00 3.09 3.30
CA GLN A 48 1.72 1.69 3.03
C GLN A 48 1.07 1.04 4.24
N LEU A 49 0.41 -0.11 4.03
CA LEU A 49 0.03 -1.00 5.12
C LEU A 49 1.27 -1.43 5.89
N ALA A 50 1.21 -1.34 7.22
CA ALA A 50 2.32 -1.69 8.07
C ALA A 50 1.84 -2.03 9.49
N THR A 51 2.71 -2.70 10.25
CA THR A 51 2.34 -3.29 11.54
C THR A 51 2.04 -2.26 12.63
N GLU A 52 2.58 -1.05 12.53
CA GLU A 52 2.33 0.03 13.50
C GLU A 52 0.87 0.50 13.53
N ALA A 53 0.15 0.41 12.41
CA ALA A 53 -1.26 0.79 12.33
C ALA A 53 -2.16 -0.11 13.20
N GLN A 54 -1.69 -1.32 13.52
CA GLN A 54 -2.47 -2.33 14.24
C GLN A 54 -2.95 -1.85 15.62
N LEU A 55 -2.12 -1.10 16.35
CA LEU A 55 -2.51 -0.58 17.67
C LEU A 55 -3.66 0.43 17.56
N PHE A 56 -3.62 1.30 16.56
CA PHE A 56 -4.65 2.32 16.33
C PHE A 56 -5.96 1.70 15.83
N LEU A 57 -5.88 0.70 14.94
CA LEU A 57 -7.04 -0.08 14.53
C LEU A 57 -7.66 -0.84 15.72
N TYR A 58 -6.83 -1.41 16.59
CA TYR A 58 -7.31 -2.09 17.80
C TYR A 58 -8.01 -1.12 18.76
N ASP A 59 -7.49 0.10 18.94
CA ASP A 59 -8.13 1.13 19.76
C ASP A 59 -9.50 1.55 19.20
N GLN A 60 -9.62 1.73 17.87
CA GLN A 60 -10.91 1.99 17.22
C GLN A 60 -11.90 0.84 17.46
N LEU A 61 -11.47 -0.41 17.24
CA LEU A 61 -12.32 -1.60 17.44
C LEU A 61 -12.75 -1.74 18.91
N ARG A 62 -11.84 -1.48 19.86
CA ARG A 62 -12.18 -1.46 21.29
C ARG A 62 -13.23 -0.42 21.64
N SER A 63 -13.14 0.76 21.03
CA SER A 63 -14.10 1.85 21.24
C SER A 63 -15.48 1.49 20.69
N LEU A 64 -15.53 0.88 19.50
CA LEU A 64 -16.77 0.40 18.89
C LEU A 64 -17.41 -0.77 19.66
N GLY A 65 -16.60 -1.66 20.23
CA GLY A 65 -17.06 -2.92 20.82
C GLY A 65 -17.38 -3.98 19.77
N LYS A 66 -17.80 -5.16 20.23
CA LYS A 66 -18.22 -6.24 19.32
C LYS A 66 -19.55 -5.88 18.65
N THR A 67 -19.68 -6.19 17.37
CA THR A 67 -20.84 -5.88 16.52
C THR A 67 -21.17 -7.05 15.61
N ASP A 68 -22.42 -7.20 15.20
CA ASP A 68 -22.82 -8.29 14.29
C ASP A 68 -22.16 -8.14 12.93
N ASN A 69 -22.26 -6.94 12.34
CA ASN A 69 -21.63 -6.61 11.06
C ASN A 69 -20.57 -5.52 11.24
N LEU A 70 -19.37 -5.78 10.73
CA LEU A 70 -18.24 -4.87 10.73
C LEU A 70 -17.68 -4.73 9.32
N ASP A 71 -17.60 -3.48 8.85
CA ASP A 71 -17.05 -3.15 7.55
C ASP A 71 -15.72 -2.40 7.70
N LEU A 72 -14.73 -2.79 6.90
CA LEU A 72 -13.49 -2.04 6.71
C LEU A 72 -13.55 -1.29 5.38
N PHE A 73 -13.63 0.03 5.42
CA PHE A 73 -13.42 0.86 4.23
C PHE A 73 -11.92 0.94 3.94
N LEU A 74 -11.47 0.37 2.82
CA LEU A 74 -10.06 0.18 2.53
C LEU A 74 -9.63 0.92 1.25
N TYR A 75 -8.63 1.77 1.39
CA TYR A 75 -7.86 2.28 0.25
C TYR A 75 -6.37 2.11 0.50
N THR A 76 -5.70 1.33 -0.34
CA THR A 76 -4.25 1.13 -0.23
C THR A 76 -3.61 0.63 -1.52
N ARG A 77 -2.34 0.99 -1.69
CA ARG A 77 -1.44 0.44 -2.72
C ARG A 77 -0.64 -0.78 -2.23
N GLY A 78 -0.96 -1.30 -1.05
CA GLY A 78 -0.31 -2.46 -0.45
C GLY A 78 0.65 -2.07 0.67
N GLY A 79 1.61 -2.94 0.96
CA GLY A 79 2.54 -2.76 2.07
C GLY A 79 3.05 -4.07 2.62
N GLN A 80 3.33 -4.08 3.92
CA GLN A 80 3.93 -5.22 4.59
C GLN A 80 2.92 -6.37 4.74
N VAL A 81 3.22 -7.53 4.15
CA VAL A 81 2.35 -8.71 4.14
C VAL A 81 2.13 -9.29 5.55
N ASP A 82 3.09 -9.15 6.45
CA ASP A 82 3.00 -9.58 7.84
C ASP A 82 1.98 -8.79 8.68
N SER A 83 1.60 -7.58 8.25
CA SER A 83 0.53 -6.79 8.89
C SER A 83 -0.88 -7.35 8.63
N VAL A 84 -1.05 -8.16 7.57
CA VAL A 84 -2.37 -8.59 7.10
C VAL A 84 -3.03 -9.56 8.06
N TRP A 85 -2.35 -10.65 8.45
CA TRP A 85 -2.95 -11.66 9.32
C TRP A 85 -3.38 -11.08 10.68
N PRO A 86 -2.54 -10.30 11.39
CA PRO A 86 -2.94 -9.66 12.63
C PRO A 86 -4.12 -8.69 12.44
N LEU A 87 -4.14 -7.89 11.37
CA LEU A 87 -5.24 -6.98 11.05
C LEU A 87 -6.56 -7.74 10.84
N VAL A 88 -6.59 -8.72 9.93
CA VAL A 88 -7.81 -9.50 9.68
C VAL A 88 -8.26 -10.23 10.95
N SER A 89 -7.33 -10.79 11.72
CA SER A 89 -7.63 -11.50 12.97
C SER A 89 -8.33 -10.59 13.98
N ILE A 90 -7.88 -9.33 14.16
CA ILE A 90 -8.55 -8.41 15.09
C ILE A 90 -9.93 -8.01 14.56
N PHE A 91 -10.11 -7.76 13.26
CA PHE A 91 -11.44 -7.43 12.72
C PHE A 91 -12.42 -8.59 12.93
N ARG A 92 -12.01 -9.83 12.67
CA ARG A 92 -12.84 -11.02 12.88
C ARG A 92 -13.14 -11.32 14.36
N GLU A 93 -12.30 -10.88 15.29
CA GLU A 93 -12.58 -11.01 16.73
C GLU A 93 -13.72 -10.09 17.19
N TYR A 94 -13.90 -8.95 16.51
CA TYR A 94 -14.91 -7.94 16.82
C TYR A 94 -16.18 -8.04 15.97
N ALA A 95 -16.12 -8.71 14.82
CA ALA A 95 -17.28 -9.08 14.01
C ALA A 95 -17.90 -10.38 14.52
N LEU A 96 -19.14 -10.35 15.01
CA LEU A 96 -19.85 -11.53 15.53
C LEU A 96 -20.45 -12.38 14.41
N GLU A 97 -20.89 -11.75 13.32
CA GLU A 97 -21.49 -12.44 12.17
C GLU A 97 -20.70 -12.21 10.88
N GLN A 98 -20.48 -10.95 10.47
CA GLN A 98 -19.83 -10.63 9.19
C GLN A 98 -18.74 -9.58 9.32
N PHE A 99 -17.57 -9.88 8.78
CA PHE A 99 -16.50 -8.94 8.47
C PHE A 99 -16.44 -8.72 6.95
N ASN A 100 -16.75 -7.51 6.50
CA ASN A 100 -16.68 -7.17 5.07
C ASN A 100 -15.62 -6.08 4.81
N VAL A 101 -15.16 -6.00 3.57
CA VAL A 101 -14.26 -4.94 3.10
C VAL A 101 -14.95 -4.15 2.00
N LEU A 102 -15.01 -2.83 2.16
CA LEU A 102 -15.56 -1.89 1.20
C LEU A 102 -14.42 -1.25 0.42
N VAL A 103 -14.37 -1.46 -0.90
CA VAL A 103 -13.31 -0.98 -1.78
C VAL A 103 -13.90 0.09 -2.71
N PRO A 104 -13.67 1.40 -2.45
CA PRO A 104 -14.14 2.46 -3.33
C PRO A 104 -13.30 2.55 -4.61
N PHE A 105 -12.00 2.26 -4.51
CA PHE A 105 -11.05 2.37 -5.62
C PHE A 105 -9.94 1.32 -5.55
N ARG A 106 -8.90 1.45 -4.72
CA ARG A 106 -7.75 0.52 -4.76
C ARG A 106 -7.58 -0.28 -3.48
N ALA A 107 -7.47 -1.61 -3.61
CA ALA A 107 -7.02 -2.50 -2.55
C ALA A 107 -5.95 -3.46 -3.09
N HIS A 108 -4.71 -2.97 -3.25
CA HIS A 108 -3.66 -3.70 -3.98
C HIS A 108 -2.75 -4.52 -3.06
N SER A 109 -2.17 -5.59 -3.61
CA SER A 109 -1.17 -6.44 -2.96
C SER A 109 -1.62 -6.90 -1.56
N ALA A 110 -0.99 -6.45 -0.48
CA ALA A 110 -1.43 -6.73 0.89
C ALA A 110 -2.90 -6.35 1.16
N GLY A 111 -3.43 -5.31 0.51
CA GLY A 111 -4.85 -4.96 0.56
C GLY A 111 -5.75 -6.01 -0.09
N THR A 112 -5.31 -6.65 -1.17
CA THR A 112 -6.02 -7.79 -1.77
C THR A 112 -6.05 -8.97 -0.81
N LEU A 113 -4.96 -9.25 -0.08
CA LEU A 113 -4.98 -10.29 0.96
C LEU A 113 -5.99 -9.95 2.08
N ILE A 114 -6.09 -8.69 2.52
CA ILE A 114 -7.12 -8.29 3.50
C ILE A 114 -8.52 -8.62 2.97
N CYS A 115 -8.80 -8.32 1.70
CA CYS A 115 -10.06 -8.69 1.04
C CYS A 115 -10.33 -10.20 1.04
N LEU A 116 -9.30 -11.06 0.89
CA LEU A 116 -9.47 -12.52 0.95
C LEU A 116 -9.88 -13.03 2.34
N GLY A 117 -9.58 -12.27 3.39
CA GLY A 117 -9.97 -12.60 4.77
C GLY A 117 -11.37 -12.14 5.16
N ALA A 118 -12.07 -11.43 4.27
CA ALA A 118 -13.41 -10.89 4.50
C ALA A 118 -14.49 -11.85 3.98
N ASP A 119 -15.62 -11.89 4.67
CA ASP A 119 -16.80 -12.67 4.25
C ASP A 119 -17.40 -12.10 2.95
N ARG A 120 -17.32 -10.76 2.76
CA ARG A 120 -17.66 -10.10 1.49
C ARG A 120 -16.71 -8.95 1.16
N VAL A 121 -16.50 -8.75 -0.14
CA VAL A 121 -15.77 -7.63 -0.73
C VAL A 121 -16.75 -6.80 -1.55
N VAL A 122 -17.14 -5.64 -1.04
CA VAL A 122 -18.06 -4.72 -1.70
C VAL A 122 -17.26 -3.77 -2.57
N MET A 123 -17.43 -3.87 -3.88
CA MET A 123 -16.63 -3.14 -4.87
C MET A 123 -17.45 -2.03 -5.51
N GLY A 124 -16.94 -0.79 -5.44
CA GLY A 124 -17.42 0.34 -6.25
C GLY A 124 -17.15 0.14 -7.74
N GLU A 125 -17.68 1.04 -8.59
CA GLU A 125 -17.50 0.93 -10.05
C GLU A 125 -16.05 1.05 -10.52
N ALA A 126 -15.27 1.89 -9.85
CA ALA A 126 -13.86 2.10 -10.14
C ALA A 126 -12.95 1.12 -9.40
N ALA A 127 -13.53 0.24 -8.56
CA ALA A 127 -12.76 -0.59 -7.66
C ALA A 127 -11.87 -1.60 -8.39
N GLU A 128 -10.63 -1.70 -7.93
CA GLU A 128 -9.59 -2.57 -8.42
C GLU A 128 -8.82 -3.23 -7.27
N LEU A 129 -8.59 -4.54 -7.44
CA LEU A 129 -7.64 -5.34 -6.66
C LEU A 129 -6.43 -5.65 -7.55
N SER A 130 -5.36 -6.21 -6.99
CA SER A 130 -4.20 -6.60 -7.79
C SER A 130 -3.67 -7.97 -7.38
N PRO A 131 -2.84 -8.62 -8.21
CA PRO A 131 -2.07 -9.77 -7.78
C PRO A 131 -1.25 -9.46 -6.52
N VAL A 132 -0.95 -10.52 -5.76
CA VAL A 132 -0.14 -10.42 -4.55
C VAL A 132 1.29 -10.87 -4.87
N ASP A 133 2.09 -9.96 -5.44
CA ASP A 133 3.52 -10.20 -5.69
C ASP A 133 4.38 -9.57 -4.58
N PRO A 134 5.20 -10.36 -3.87
CA PRO A 134 6.17 -9.80 -2.94
C PRO A 134 7.40 -9.29 -3.70
N THR A 135 7.78 -8.06 -3.43
CA THR A 135 9.17 -7.63 -3.67
C THR A 135 10.00 -7.92 -2.43
N THR A 136 11.07 -8.68 -2.57
CA THR A 136 11.98 -8.98 -1.46
C THR A 136 13.18 -8.05 -1.45
N GLY A 137 13.52 -7.53 -0.27
CA GLY A 137 14.70 -6.69 -0.04
C GLY A 137 15.46 -7.15 1.19
N ASN A 138 16.76 -7.42 1.06
CA ASN A 138 17.66 -7.61 2.20
C ASN A 138 19.09 -7.15 1.86
N GLN A 139 20.00 -7.23 2.83
CA GLN A 139 21.40 -6.80 2.67
C GLN A 139 22.18 -7.55 1.57
N PHE A 140 21.67 -8.69 1.12
CA PHE A 140 22.26 -9.54 0.08
C PHE A 140 21.68 -9.28 -1.31
N ASN A 141 20.71 -8.37 -1.44
CA ASN A 141 20.23 -7.93 -2.75
C ASN A 141 21.31 -7.12 -3.51
N PRO A 142 21.21 -7.04 -4.85
CA PRO A 142 22.06 -6.17 -5.65
C PRO A 142 22.01 -4.71 -5.19
N LEU A 143 23.10 -3.96 -5.39
CA LEU A 143 23.09 -2.51 -5.19
C LEU A 143 22.26 -1.85 -6.30
N ASP A 144 21.58 -0.76 -5.97
CA ASP A 144 20.95 0.09 -6.96
C ASP A 144 22.03 0.89 -7.72
N GLU A 145 22.04 0.80 -9.04
CA GLU A 145 23.01 1.47 -9.93
C GLU A 145 22.90 3.00 -9.87
N VAL A 146 21.73 3.52 -9.49
CA VAL A 146 21.45 4.96 -9.37
C VAL A 146 21.76 5.46 -7.96
N ASN A 147 21.55 4.63 -6.95
CA ASN A 147 21.83 4.96 -5.55
C ASN A 147 22.57 3.82 -4.85
N ASN A 148 23.91 3.88 -4.85
CA ASN A 148 24.77 2.87 -4.24
C ASN A 148 24.59 2.67 -2.72
N HIS A 149 23.73 3.44 -2.05
CA HIS A 149 23.38 3.25 -0.63
C HIS A 149 22.10 2.41 -0.45
N THR A 150 21.36 2.13 -1.52
CA THR A 150 20.14 1.34 -1.50
C THR A 150 20.32 0.01 -2.20
N ARG A 151 19.55 -0.98 -1.75
CA ARG A 151 19.50 -2.31 -2.35
C ARG A 151 18.33 -2.36 -3.31
N LYS A 152 18.54 -2.92 -4.51
CA LYS A 152 17.48 -3.14 -5.48
C LYS A 152 16.57 -4.27 -4.99
N GLY A 153 15.27 -4.03 -4.89
CA GLY A 153 14.30 -5.08 -4.61
C GLY A 153 14.32 -6.16 -5.70
N ILE A 154 14.12 -7.41 -5.31
CA ILE A 154 13.96 -8.55 -6.23
C ILE A 154 12.48 -8.89 -6.24
N SER A 155 11.81 -8.72 -7.37
CA SER A 155 10.46 -9.28 -7.56
C SER A 155 10.57 -10.80 -7.54
N VAL A 156 9.68 -11.44 -6.80
CA VAL A 156 9.64 -12.89 -6.70
C VAL A 156 9.19 -13.51 -8.01
N GLU A 157 8.19 -12.92 -8.64
CA GLU A 157 7.70 -13.37 -9.93
C GLU A 157 8.73 -13.19 -11.04
N ASP A 158 9.49 -12.10 -11.11
CA ASP A 158 10.56 -11.96 -12.12
C ASP A 158 11.54 -13.16 -12.06
N VAL A 159 11.83 -13.66 -10.86
CA VAL A 159 12.68 -14.84 -10.65
C VAL A 159 11.97 -16.12 -11.12
N ILE A 160 10.69 -16.29 -10.81
CA ILE A 160 9.89 -17.45 -11.22
C ILE A 160 9.72 -17.45 -12.74
N SER A 161 9.25 -16.35 -13.32
CA SER A 161 9.09 -16.11 -14.76
C SER A 161 10.39 -16.34 -15.54
N TYR A 162 11.57 -15.98 -14.99
CA TYR A 162 12.85 -16.31 -15.61
C TYR A 162 13.10 -17.83 -15.70
N MET A 163 12.82 -18.55 -14.61
CA MET A 163 12.96 -20.01 -14.58
C MET A 163 11.91 -20.70 -15.47
N GLU A 164 10.69 -20.17 -15.54
CA GLU A 164 9.63 -20.66 -16.41
C GLU A 164 9.92 -20.42 -17.89
N LEU A 165 10.46 -19.24 -18.25
CA LEU A 165 10.93 -18.94 -19.60
C LEU A 165 11.90 -19.99 -20.13
N ALA A 166 12.82 -20.45 -19.28
CA ALA A 166 13.78 -21.48 -19.64
C ALA A 166 13.12 -22.85 -19.89
N GLN A 167 12.08 -23.20 -19.14
CA GLN A 167 11.43 -24.52 -19.18
C GLN A 167 10.28 -24.61 -20.20
N ASP A 168 9.59 -23.50 -20.49
CA ASP A 168 8.42 -23.45 -21.35
C ASP A 168 8.73 -23.93 -22.78
N THR A 169 8.09 -25.03 -23.18
CA THR A 169 8.29 -25.69 -24.48
C THR A 169 7.90 -24.84 -25.69
N ASN A 170 7.07 -23.80 -25.49
CA ASN A 170 6.73 -22.84 -26.53
C ASN A 170 7.73 -21.68 -26.63
N LYS A 171 8.69 -21.60 -25.71
CA LYS A 171 9.73 -20.57 -25.66
C LYS A 171 11.12 -21.20 -25.83
N VAL A 172 11.86 -21.43 -24.75
CA VAL A 172 13.20 -22.02 -24.79
C VAL A 172 13.14 -23.55 -24.75
N GLY A 173 12.22 -24.13 -23.98
CA GLY A 173 11.94 -25.57 -23.94
C GLY A 173 13.06 -26.43 -23.38
N LEU A 174 13.77 -25.98 -22.34
CA LEU A 174 14.77 -26.81 -21.66
C LEU A 174 14.09 -27.87 -20.80
N GLU A 175 14.13 -29.12 -21.27
CA GLU A 175 13.61 -30.27 -20.52
C GLU A 175 14.72 -31.03 -19.77
N ASN A 176 15.98 -30.91 -20.20
CA ASN A 176 17.10 -31.61 -19.59
C ASN A 176 17.45 -30.98 -18.22
N PRO A 177 17.42 -31.76 -17.11
CA PRO A 177 17.80 -31.28 -15.78
C PRO A 177 19.16 -30.58 -15.72
N ASP A 178 20.14 -31.03 -16.51
CA ASP A 178 21.48 -30.43 -16.54
C ASP A 178 21.45 -29.00 -17.11
N HIS A 179 20.60 -28.74 -18.10
CA HIS A 179 20.44 -27.40 -18.68
C HIS A 179 19.70 -26.46 -17.71
N ILE A 180 18.69 -26.97 -17.01
CA ILE A 180 17.97 -26.22 -15.98
C ILE A 180 18.92 -25.87 -14.82
N LEU A 181 19.78 -26.79 -14.43
CA LEU A 181 20.81 -26.56 -13.42
C LEU A 181 21.79 -25.46 -13.84
N GLU A 182 22.21 -25.40 -15.11
CA GLU A 182 23.07 -24.33 -15.61
C GLU A 182 22.36 -22.96 -15.55
N VAL A 183 21.08 -22.87 -15.91
CA VAL A 183 20.29 -21.63 -15.79
C VAL A 183 20.21 -21.18 -14.33
N PHE A 184 19.88 -22.10 -13.42
CA PHE A 184 19.84 -21.80 -11.98
C PHE A 184 21.20 -21.35 -11.45
N ARG A 185 22.29 -22.00 -11.89
CA ARG A 185 23.65 -21.65 -11.50
C ARG A 185 24.01 -20.23 -11.95
N ARG A 186 23.66 -19.84 -13.19
CA ARG A 186 23.87 -18.48 -13.69
C ARG A 186 23.10 -17.44 -12.90
N LEU A 187 21.86 -17.73 -12.55
CA LEU A 187 21.08 -16.84 -11.69
C LEU A 187 21.72 -16.69 -10.30
N ALA A 188 22.20 -17.79 -9.71
CA ALA A 188 22.85 -17.78 -8.39
C ALA A 188 24.25 -17.15 -8.39
N GLU A 189 24.89 -16.98 -9.56
CA GLU A 189 26.13 -16.23 -9.73
C GLU A 189 25.88 -14.70 -9.66
N GLU A 190 24.74 -14.24 -10.18
CA GLU A 190 24.36 -12.82 -10.20
C GLU A 190 23.56 -12.38 -8.96
N VAL A 191 22.72 -13.26 -8.43
CA VAL A 191 21.86 -13.00 -7.27
C VAL A 191 22.31 -13.89 -6.11
N HIS A 192 22.64 -13.25 -4.98
CA HIS A 192 23.15 -13.95 -3.82
C HIS A 192 22.18 -15.08 -3.35
N PRO A 193 22.66 -16.30 -3.05
CA PRO A 193 21.79 -17.44 -2.70
C PRO A 193 20.84 -17.19 -1.51
N ILE A 194 21.26 -16.41 -0.51
CA ILE A 194 20.38 -16.02 0.61
C ILE A 194 19.20 -15.13 0.13
N ALA A 195 19.41 -14.29 -0.89
CA ALA A 195 18.35 -13.51 -1.51
C ALA A 195 17.39 -14.41 -2.31
N LEU A 196 17.89 -15.39 -3.07
CA LEU A 196 17.05 -16.41 -3.72
C LEU A 196 16.26 -17.27 -2.71
N GLY A 197 16.88 -17.64 -1.59
CA GLY A 197 16.18 -18.30 -0.49
C GLY A 197 15.08 -17.42 0.13
N ASN A 198 15.28 -16.10 0.13
CA ASN A 198 14.27 -15.14 0.58
C ASN A 198 13.10 -15.04 -0.40
N VAL A 199 13.39 -15.00 -1.70
CA VAL A 199 12.38 -15.05 -2.78
C VAL A 199 11.46 -16.26 -2.60
N ASN A 200 12.04 -17.46 -2.44
CA ASN A 200 11.25 -18.67 -2.26
C ASN A 200 10.39 -18.66 -0.99
N ARG A 201 10.92 -18.12 0.13
CA ARG A 201 10.14 -17.98 1.37
C ARG A 201 8.99 -17.00 1.21
N ALA A 202 9.22 -15.84 0.60
CA ALA A 202 8.19 -14.83 0.38
C ALA A 202 7.06 -15.37 -0.52
N HIS A 203 7.42 -16.08 -1.60
CA HIS A 203 6.46 -16.79 -2.46
C HIS A 203 5.59 -17.78 -1.66
N THR A 204 6.25 -18.63 -0.86
CA THR A 204 5.57 -19.65 -0.04
C THR A 204 4.66 -19.00 1.02
N GLN A 205 5.13 -17.93 1.66
CA GLN A 205 4.41 -17.23 2.72
C GLN A 205 3.09 -16.64 2.21
N ILE A 206 3.08 -16.02 1.03
CA ILE A 206 1.85 -15.43 0.47
C ILE A 206 0.82 -16.51 0.16
N ARG A 207 1.23 -17.63 -0.43
CA ARG A 207 0.32 -18.73 -0.72
C ARG A 207 -0.31 -19.31 0.55
N ILE A 208 0.49 -19.53 1.59
CA ILE A 208 0.01 -20.00 2.89
C ILE A 208 -0.94 -18.97 3.52
N LEU A 209 -0.61 -17.68 3.42
CA LEU A 209 -1.43 -16.62 4.00
C LEU A 209 -2.78 -16.48 3.27
N ALA A 210 -2.78 -16.44 1.94
CA ALA A 210 -4.00 -16.37 1.14
C ALA A 210 -4.92 -17.56 1.40
N ASP A 211 -4.36 -18.78 1.45
CA ASP A 211 -5.09 -20.00 1.80
C ASP A 211 -5.72 -19.87 3.21
N LYS A 212 -4.94 -19.47 4.21
CA LYS A 212 -5.45 -19.28 5.58
C LYS A 212 -6.56 -18.24 5.67
N LEU A 213 -6.44 -17.14 4.92
CA LEU A 213 -7.42 -16.05 4.92
C LEU A 213 -8.76 -16.51 4.33
N LEU A 214 -8.73 -17.23 3.21
CA LEU A 214 -9.94 -17.79 2.60
C LEU A 214 -10.63 -18.81 3.51
N ARG A 215 -9.85 -19.63 4.23
CA ARG A 215 -10.39 -20.61 5.20
C ARG A 215 -11.04 -19.98 6.44
N LEU A 216 -10.94 -18.67 6.62
CA LEU A 216 -11.65 -17.99 7.72
C LEU A 216 -13.17 -17.96 7.50
N HIS A 217 -13.61 -18.06 6.25
CA HIS A 217 -15.03 -17.94 5.87
C HIS A 217 -15.51 -18.98 4.85
N LEU A 218 -14.59 -19.67 4.16
CA LEU A 218 -14.93 -20.80 3.28
C LEU A 218 -14.78 -22.16 3.97
N ASP A 219 -15.60 -23.13 3.56
CA ASP A 219 -15.59 -24.49 4.11
C ASP A 219 -14.37 -25.27 3.59
N GLU A 220 -13.47 -25.64 4.51
CA GLU A 220 -12.21 -26.33 4.22
C GLU A 220 -12.36 -27.60 3.39
N VAL A 221 -13.46 -28.35 3.56
CA VAL A 221 -13.64 -29.64 2.87
C VAL A 221 -14.36 -29.47 1.55
N LYS A 222 -15.42 -28.64 1.52
CA LYS A 222 -16.26 -28.50 0.33
C LYS A 222 -15.63 -27.60 -0.72
N GLU A 223 -14.82 -26.63 -0.30
CA GLU A 223 -14.31 -25.57 -1.17
C GLU A 223 -12.80 -25.64 -1.39
N GLN A 224 -12.16 -26.74 -1.00
CA GLN A 224 -10.71 -26.93 -1.17
C GLN A 224 -10.21 -26.62 -2.59
N ALA A 225 -10.89 -27.15 -3.61
CA ALA A 225 -10.52 -26.92 -5.01
C ALA A 225 -10.68 -25.44 -5.42
N ARG A 226 -11.70 -24.75 -4.89
CA ARG A 226 -11.93 -23.32 -5.13
C ARG A 226 -10.83 -22.49 -4.48
N ILE A 227 -10.46 -22.81 -3.24
CA ILE A 227 -9.36 -22.14 -2.51
C ILE A 227 -8.05 -22.30 -3.28
N GLU A 228 -7.72 -23.52 -3.72
CA GLU A 228 -6.50 -23.80 -4.50
C GLU A 228 -6.47 -23.01 -5.81
N GLN A 229 -7.59 -22.93 -6.53
CA GLN A 229 -7.71 -22.15 -7.76
C GLN A 229 -7.54 -20.65 -7.53
N ILE A 230 -8.18 -20.10 -6.49
CA ILE A 230 -8.04 -18.68 -6.13
C ILE A 230 -6.58 -18.34 -5.79
N VAL A 231 -5.96 -19.15 -4.93
CA VAL A 231 -4.56 -18.94 -4.52
C VAL A 231 -3.64 -19.02 -5.73
N GLU A 232 -3.82 -20.01 -6.61
CA GLU A 232 -3.03 -20.13 -7.84
C GLU A 232 -3.20 -18.89 -8.72
N TYR A 233 -4.44 -18.44 -8.93
CA TYR A 233 -4.72 -17.32 -9.82
C TYR A 233 -4.11 -16.01 -9.31
N LEU A 234 -4.30 -15.69 -8.03
CA LEU A 234 -3.81 -14.44 -7.43
C LEU A 234 -2.30 -14.39 -7.20
N THR A 235 -1.62 -15.55 -7.23
CA THR A 235 -0.16 -15.63 -7.02
C THR A 235 0.66 -15.93 -8.28
N LYS A 236 0.04 -16.39 -9.38
CA LYS A 236 0.76 -16.72 -10.62
C LYS A 236 0.16 -16.15 -11.90
N ALA A 237 -1.15 -15.86 -11.96
CA ALA A 237 -1.85 -15.93 -13.24
C ALA A 237 -1.79 -14.69 -14.15
N LEU A 238 -0.88 -13.72 -13.92
CA LEU A 238 -0.86 -12.52 -14.76
C LEU A 238 0.52 -12.07 -15.18
N TYR A 239 0.63 -11.95 -16.51
CA TYR A 239 1.75 -11.47 -17.31
C TYR A 239 2.28 -10.06 -16.95
N SER A 240 1.73 -9.41 -15.90
CA SER A 240 2.22 -8.13 -15.37
C SER A 240 1.79 -7.90 -13.91
N HIS A 241 2.74 -7.45 -13.09
CA HIS A 241 2.52 -6.93 -11.73
C HIS A 241 1.61 -5.73 -11.62
N THR A 242 1.33 -5.07 -12.74
CA THR A 242 0.48 -3.88 -12.79
C THR A 242 -0.95 -4.20 -13.21
N HIS A 243 -1.31 -5.47 -13.38
CA HIS A 243 -2.68 -5.82 -13.74
C HIS A 243 -3.63 -5.48 -12.59
N ALA A 244 -4.68 -4.74 -12.93
CA ALA A 244 -5.71 -4.31 -12.01
C ALA A 244 -6.98 -5.10 -12.30
N PHE A 245 -7.42 -5.88 -11.33
CA PHE A 245 -8.64 -6.67 -11.41
C PHE A 245 -9.84 -5.80 -11.11
N ASN A 246 -10.67 -5.55 -12.13
CA ASN A 246 -11.96 -4.89 -11.91
C ASN A 246 -12.96 -5.84 -11.21
N ARG A 247 -14.10 -5.29 -10.78
CA ARG A 247 -15.15 -6.06 -10.08
C ARG A 247 -15.71 -7.25 -10.87
N THR A 248 -15.76 -7.19 -12.20
CA THR A 248 -16.24 -8.31 -13.04
C THR A 248 -15.25 -9.46 -13.00
N GLU A 249 -13.97 -9.16 -13.19
CA GLU A 249 -12.89 -10.15 -13.14
C GLU A 249 -12.77 -10.75 -11.73
N MET A 250 -12.87 -9.92 -10.68
CA MET A 250 -12.85 -10.42 -9.30
C MET A 250 -14.04 -11.35 -8.97
N LYS A 251 -15.21 -11.16 -9.59
CA LYS A 251 -16.33 -12.11 -9.47
C LYS A 251 -16.07 -13.44 -10.17
N GLU A 252 -15.35 -13.44 -11.28
CA GLU A 252 -14.93 -14.67 -11.97
C GLU A 252 -13.90 -15.45 -11.15
N ILE A 253 -12.99 -14.74 -10.48
CA ILE A 253 -11.93 -15.32 -9.65
C ILE A 253 -12.48 -15.82 -8.31
N LEU A 254 -13.11 -14.91 -7.55
CA LEU A 254 -13.53 -15.19 -6.18
C LEU A 254 -14.96 -15.69 -6.07
N GLY A 255 -15.83 -15.46 -7.05
CA GLY A 255 -17.25 -15.80 -6.97
C GLY A 255 -18.14 -14.63 -6.51
N THR A 256 -19.41 -14.67 -6.91
CA THR A 256 -20.41 -13.61 -6.64
C THR A 256 -20.97 -13.61 -5.22
N ASP A 257 -20.69 -14.68 -4.45
CA ASP A 257 -20.99 -14.79 -3.03
C ASP A 257 -20.00 -14.00 -2.16
N ILE A 258 -18.74 -13.86 -2.61
CA ILE A 258 -17.70 -13.05 -1.95
C ILE A 258 -17.71 -11.63 -2.53
N VAL A 259 -17.68 -11.47 -3.85
CA VAL A 259 -17.56 -10.15 -4.50
C VAL A 259 -18.94 -9.61 -4.87
N VAL A 260 -19.32 -8.52 -4.22
CA VAL A 260 -20.63 -7.88 -4.35
C VAL A 260 -20.45 -6.48 -4.92
N ASP A 261 -21.30 -6.09 -5.88
CA ASP A 261 -21.29 -4.71 -6.38
C ASP A 261 -21.94 -3.80 -5.35
N ALA A 262 -21.31 -2.64 -5.09
CA ALA A 262 -21.95 -1.57 -4.36
C ALA A 262 -23.21 -1.12 -5.13
N LYS A 263 -24.35 -1.01 -4.43
CA LYS A 263 -25.61 -0.50 -5.03
C LYS A 263 -25.52 1.00 -5.25
N GLU A 264 -26.42 1.59 -6.03
CA GLU A 264 -26.38 3.01 -6.44
C GLU A 264 -26.12 3.99 -5.27
N GLU A 265 -26.90 3.93 -4.19
CA GLU A 265 -26.71 4.81 -3.02
C GLU A 265 -25.42 4.50 -2.25
N GLU A 266 -25.09 3.22 -2.09
CA GLU A 266 -23.87 2.77 -1.40
C GLU A 266 -22.63 3.21 -2.17
N GLN A 267 -22.63 3.05 -3.50
CA GLN A 267 -21.54 3.42 -4.39
C GLN A 267 -21.26 4.93 -4.30
N GLU A 268 -22.31 5.75 -4.31
CA GLU A 268 -22.18 7.19 -4.18
C GLU A 268 -21.56 7.57 -2.82
N LEU A 269 -21.99 6.95 -1.71
CA LEU A 269 -21.40 7.20 -0.39
C LEU A 269 -19.93 6.75 -0.32
N LEU A 270 -19.59 5.59 -0.88
CA LEU A 270 -18.22 5.10 -0.91
C LEU A 270 -17.30 6.04 -1.71
N TRP A 271 -17.78 6.55 -2.84
CA TRP A 271 -17.03 7.48 -3.67
C TRP A 271 -16.90 8.86 -3.02
N GLN A 272 -17.97 9.36 -2.39
CA GLN A 272 -17.93 10.61 -1.62
C GLN A 272 -16.89 10.53 -0.49
N LEU A 273 -16.90 9.45 0.30
CA LEU A 273 -15.92 9.27 1.37
C LEU A 273 -14.48 9.19 0.82
N TYR A 274 -14.28 8.50 -0.31
CA TYR A 274 -13.00 8.45 -1.01
C TYR A 274 -12.52 9.86 -1.43
N GLU A 275 -13.39 10.68 -2.04
CA GLU A 275 -13.01 12.03 -2.49
C GLU A 275 -12.64 12.95 -1.32
N GLU A 276 -13.30 12.83 -0.16
CA GLU A 276 -12.91 13.61 1.03
C GLU A 276 -11.48 13.29 1.47
N TYR A 277 -11.10 12.01 1.53
CA TYR A 277 -9.71 11.63 1.80
C TYR A 277 -8.77 12.07 0.67
N ALA A 278 -9.18 11.90 -0.59
CA ALA A 278 -8.38 12.23 -1.76
C ALA A 278 -8.08 13.74 -1.85
N GLN A 279 -9.00 14.58 -1.39
CA GLN A 279 -8.83 16.02 -1.30
C GLN A 279 -7.78 16.40 -0.25
N VAL A 280 -7.89 15.86 0.97
CA VAL A 280 -6.95 16.14 2.07
C VAL A 280 -5.54 15.63 1.74
N LEU A 281 -5.43 14.43 1.16
CA LEU A 281 -4.16 13.83 0.74
C LEU A 281 -3.65 14.35 -0.62
N GLN A 282 -4.44 15.16 -1.32
CA GLN A 282 -4.16 15.73 -2.65
C GLN A 282 -3.79 14.68 -3.71
N LEU A 283 -4.49 13.54 -3.73
CA LEU A 283 -4.17 12.38 -4.60
C LEU A 283 -4.32 12.68 -6.09
N ARG A 284 -5.12 13.69 -6.45
CA ARG A 284 -5.30 14.14 -7.85
C ARG A 284 -4.11 14.95 -8.39
N HIS A 285 -3.13 15.29 -7.55
CA HIS A 285 -1.99 16.11 -7.93
C HIS A 285 -0.66 15.45 -7.54
N VAL A 286 0.22 15.25 -8.52
CA VAL A 286 1.60 14.82 -8.26
C VAL A 286 2.32 15.88 -7.43
N PHE A 287 3.08 15.44 -6.42
CA PHE A 287 3.92 16.34 -5.63
C PHE A 287 5.19 16.70 -6.43
N CYS A 288 5.32 17.95 -6.87
CA CYS A 288 6.51 18.41 -7.58
C CYS A 288 7.57 18.89 -6.59
N ALA A 289 8.69 18.18 -6.47
CA ALA A 289 9.79 18.55 -5.56
C ALA A 289 10.33 19.97 -5.83
N ASP A 290 10.35 20.39 -7.10
CA ASP A 290 10.77 21.73 -7.51
C ASP A 290 9.89 22.84 -6.92
N SER A 291 8.64 22.55 -6.51
CA SER A 291 7.81 23.55 -5.84
C SER A 291 8.37 23.97 -4.48
N LEU A 292 9.20 23.12 -3.84
CA LEU A 292 9.87 23.46 -2.58
C LEU A 292 10.93 24.56 -2.80
N ALA A 293 11.55 24.61 -3.98
CA ALA A 293 12.62 25.54 -4.31
C ALA A 293 12.14 26.97 -4.67
N VAL A 294 10.83 27.23 -4.62
CA VAL A 294 10.24 28.55 -4.93
C VAL A 294 10.38 29.52 -3.74
N SER A 295 10.66 29.03 -2.53
CA SER A 295 10.85 29.87 -1.35
C SER A 295 12.21 30.56 -1.33
N ASP A 296 12.23 31.82 -0.90
CA ASP A 296 13.48 32.56 -0.60
C ASP A 296 14.15 32.06 0.70
N GLN A 297 13.49 31.18 1.45
CA GLN A 297 14.02 30.64 2.71
C GLN A 297 14.85 29.37 2.45
N SER A 298 16.10 29.40 2.92
CA SER A 298 17.01 28.23 2.91
C SER A 298 16.58 27.10 3.83
N ARG A 299 15.61 27.35 4.73
CA ARG A 299 15.03 26.35 5.62
C ARG A 299 13.52 26.54 5.71
N GLN A 300 12.79 25.44 5.60
CA GLN A 300 11.32 25.41 5.66
C GLN A 300 10.86 24.23 6.50
N GLU A 301 9.69 24.33 7.10
CA GLU A 301 9.00 23.21 7.74
C GLU A 301 7.80 22.79 6.90
N LEU A 302 7.59 21.48 6.78
CA LEU A 302 6.55 20.90 5.95
C LEU A 302 5.92 19.71 6.68
N GLY A 303 4.62 19.81 6.96
CA GLY A 303 3.80 18.71 7.49
C GLY A 303 3.07 18.00 6.36
N ILE A 304 3.02 16.66 6.40
CA ILE A 304 2.42 15.84 5.35
C ILE A 304 1.56 14.76 5.99
N ASN A 305 0.28 14.74 5.61
CA ASN A 305 -0.63 13.66 5.95
C ASN A 305 -0.46 12.53 4.94
N GLY A 306 -0.33 11.30 5.44
CA GLY A 306 -0.12 10.10 4.64
C GLY A 306 -1.20 9.06 4.77
N GLY A 307 -2.14 9.20 5.69
CA GLY A 307 -3.22 8.25 5.82
C GLY A 307 -4.10 8.51 7.03
N PHE A 308 -5.21 7.79 7.09
CA PHE A 308 -6.25 7.96 8.09
C PHE A 308 -6.76 6.60 8.58
N ILE A 309 -7.01 6.52 9.88
CA ILE A 309 -7.74 5.43 10.54
C ILE A 309 -8.88 6.06 11.31
N GLU A 310 -10.11 5.86 10.84
CA GLU A 310 -11.27 6.62 11.34
C GLU A 310 -12.49 5.76 11.60
N THR A 311 -13.30 6.22 12.54
CA THR A 311 -14.70 5.82 12.75
C THR A 311 -15.55 7.09 12.79
N GLU A 312 -16.88 6.96 12.96
CA GLU A 312 -17.74 8.13 13.13
C GLU A 312 -17.38 9.00 14.37
N GLY A 313 -16.65 8.44 15.34
CA GLY A 313 -16.39 9.10 16.63
C GLY A 313 -14.91 9.42 16.92
N GLN A 314 -13.96 8.87 16.16
CA GLN A 314 -12.53 9.05 16.42
C GLN A 314 -11.72 9.01 15.13
N SER A 315 -10.70 9.85 15.03
CA SER A 315 -9.77 9.91 13.91
C SER A 315 -8.32 9.84 14.37
N PHE A 316 -7.54 9.02 13.65
CA PHE A 316 -6.09 9.00 13.70
C PHE A 316 -5.55 9.35 12.31
N VAL A 317 -4.47 10.11 12.28
CA VAL A 317 -3.77 10.51 11.06
C VAL A 317 -2.34 10.00 11.09
N PHE A 318 -1.86 9.48 9.96
CA PHE A 318 -0.44 9.22 9.76
C PHE A 318 0.22 10.50 9.27
N HIS A 319 1.03 11.13 10.11
CA HIS A 319 1.62 12.44 9.83
C HIS A 319 3.14 12.36 9.80
N SER A 320 3.77 13.14 8.93
CA SER A 320 5.22 13.34 8.86
C SER A 320 5.54 14.82 8.91
N GLN A 321 6.32 15.22 9.92
CA GLN A 321 6.89 16.57 10.01
C GLN A 321 8.31 16.55 9.48
N CYS A 322 8.59 17.38 8.47
CA CYS A 322 9.86 17.46 7.79
C CYS A 322 10.45 18.87 7.86
N GLN A 323 11.77 18.94 7.99
CA GLN A 323 12.55 20.14 7.75
C GLN A 323 13.19 20.04 6.36
N ILE A 324 12.88 21.00 5.49
CA ILE A 324 13.45 21.11 4.15
C ILE A 324 14.61 22.10 4.21
N ASN A 325 15.81 21.64 3.85
CA ASN A 325 16.98 22.50 3.70
C ASN A 325 17.25 22.70 2.21
N LEU A 326 17.34 23.95 1.79
CA LEU A 326 17.63 24.34 0.42
C LEU A 326 19.02 24.98 0.32
N ALA A 327 19.80 24.56 -0.67
CA ALA A 327 21.12 25.10 -0.94
C ALA A 327 21.39 25.20 -2.45
N SER A 328 21.94 26.30 -2.95
CA SER A 328 22.31 26.38 -4.38
C SER A 328 23.43 25.42 -4.76
N LYS A 329 23.26 24.71 -5.88
CA LYS A 329 24.29 23.91 -6.54
C LYS A 329 25.29 24.85 -7.21
N ILE A 330 26.51 24.87 -6.68
CA ILE A 330 27.60 25.70 -7.21
C ILE A 330 28.17 25.02 -8.47
N PRO A 331 28.28 25.72 -9.61
CA PRO A 331 28.95 25.18 -10.80
C PRO A 331 30.41 24.78 -10.51
N GLN A 332 30.89 23.72 -11.17
CA GLN A 332 32.28 23.30 -11.04
C GLN A 332 33.23 24.46 -11.40
N GLY A 333 34.20 24.74 -10.52
CA GLY A 333 35.18 25.81 -10.70
C GLY A 333 34.80 27.17 -10.09
N VAL A 334 33.59 27.32 -9.53
CA VAL A 334 33.19 28.53 -8.79
C VAL A 334 33.45 28.32 -7.29
N GLN A 335 34.18 29.26 -6.66
CA GLN A 335 34.36 29.28 -5.20
C GLN A 335 33.56 30.44 -4.59
N ILE A 336 32.77 30.12 -3.59
CA ILE A 336 31.97 31.10 -2.83
C ILE A 336 32.50 31.10 -1.40
N GLN A 337 32.88 32.28 -0.91
CA GLN A 337 33.28 32.44 0.49
C GLN A 337 32.02 32.55 1.35
N ILE A 338 31.76 31.52 2.16
CA ILE A 338 30.65 31.49 3.11
C ILE A 338 31.23 31.68 4.52
N PRO A 339 30.69 32.60 5.35
CA PRO A 339 31.09 32.73 6.74
C PRO A 339 30.97 31.39 7.48
N SER A 340 31.94 31.10 8.36
CA SER A 340 31.95 29.84 9.12
C SER A 340 30.64 29.62 9.89
N GLY A 341 29.98 28.49 9.65
CA GLY A 341 28.73 28.11 10.32
C GLY A 341 27.45 28.63 9.66
N GLN A 342 27.53 29.36 8.54
CA GLN A 342 26.33 29.73 7.77
C GLN A 342 26.04 28.71 6.66
N PRO A 343 24.75 28.38 6.44
CA PRO A 343 24.36 27.52 5.32
C PRO A 343 24.59 28.25 3.99
N MET A 344 24.76 27.46 2.93
CA MET A 344 24.84 27.97 1.56
C MET A 344 23.58 28.78 1.22
N PRO A 345 23.69 30.05 0.80
CA PRO A 345 22.53 30.85 0.45
C PRO A 345 21.89 30.38 -0.87
N LEU A 346 20.63 30.75 -1.07
CA LEU A 346 19.95 30.60 -2.35
C LEU A 346 20.39 31.72 -3.30
N ILE A 347 21.04 31.33 -4.38
CA ILE A 347 21.55 32.21 -5.43
C ILE A 347 20.56 32.14 -6.60
N PRO A 348 19.93 33.27 -6.97
CA PRO A 348 19.02 33.33 -8.10
C PRO A 348 19.65 32.80 -9.39
N GLY A 349 18.93 31.94 -10.10
CA GLY A 349 19.39 31.35 -11.37
C GLY A 349 20.28 30.12 -11.26
N LEU A 350 20.67 29.70 -10.05
CA LEU A 350 21.36 28.41 -9.85
C LEU A 350 20.37 27.29 -9.47
N PRO A 351 20.60 26.04 -9.93
CA PRO A 351 19.83 24.90 -9.46
C PRO A 351 19.93 24.73 -7.93
N VAL A 352 18.90 24.16 -7.31
CA VAL A 352 18.82 23.99 -5.86
C VAL A 352 18.99 22.51 -5.49
N ASN A 353 19.76 22.24 -4.43
CA ASN A 353 19.76 20.98 -3.69
C ASN A 353 18.67 21.03 -2.64
N ILE A 354 17.85 19.99 -2.60
CA ILE A 354 16.81 19.82 -1.59
C ILE A 354 17.23 18.66 -0.69
N ASP A 355 17.44 18.97 0.58
CA ASP A 355 17.71 17.99 1.63
C ASP A 355 16.49 17.92 2.57
N VAL A 356 15.97 16.71 2.75
CA VAL A 356 14.77 16.45 3.55
C VAL A 356 15.19 15.77 4.83
N LYS A 357 14.98 16.45 5.96
CA LYS A 357 15.20 15.89 7.29
C LYS A 357 13.86 15.61 7.96
N VAL A 358 13.56 14.35 8.22
CA VAL A 358 12.37 13.94 8.98
C VAL A 358 12.57 14.29 10.46
N LEU A 359 11.64 15.05 11.03
CA LEU A 359 11.63 15.44 12.45
C LEU A 359 10.78 14.47 13.28
N SER A 360 9.61 14.10 12.77
CA SER A 360 8.73 13.08 13.33
C SER A 360 7.93 12.40 12.22
N ILE A 361 7.56 11.14 12.44
CA ILE A 361 6.68 10.40 11.55
C ILE A 361 5.94 9.31 12.34
N GLY A 362 4.64 9.16 12.10
CA GLY A 362 3.86 8.10 12.73
C GLY A 362 2.37 8.40 12.75
N TRP A 363 1.62 7.47 13.34
CA TRP A 363 0.21 7.63 13.63
C TRP A 363 0.01 8.44 14.93
N GLU A 364 -0.90 9.40 14.89
CA GLU A 364 -1.29 10.23 16.03
C GLU A 364 -2.79 10.53 16.01
N ILE A 365 -3.33 10.99 17.14
CA ILE A 365 -4.74 11.42 17.22
C ILE A 365 -4.91 12.66 16.33
N ASN A 366 -5.92 12.65 15.47
CA ASN A 366 -6.26 13.79 14.63
C ASN A 366 -7.02 14.86 15.44
N GLU A 367 -6.33 15.54 16.35
CA GLU A 367 -6.92 16.60 17.19
C GLU A 367 -7.36 17.82 16.38
N GLU A 368 -6.74 18.05 15.22
CA GLU A 368 -7.02 19.20 14.35
C GLU A 368 -8.23 18.98 13.42
N GLY A 369 -8.72 17.75 13.31
CA GLY A 369 -9.85 17.40 12.44
C GLY A 369 -9.56 17.47 10.94
N VAL A 370 -8.26 17.47 10.55
CA VAL A 370 -7.79 17.60 9.15
C VAL A 370 -8.41 16.58 8.21
#